data_AF-A0A7C3QTB9-F1
#
_entry.id   AF-A0A7C3QTB9-F1
#
_cell.length_a   1.000
_cell.length_b   1.000
_cell.length_c   1.000
_cell.angle_alpha   90.00
_cell.angle_beta   90.00
_cell.angle_gamma   90.00
#
_symmetry.space_group_name_H-M   'P 1'
#
loop_
_entity.id
_entity.type
_entity.pdbx_description
1 polymer ?
#
loop_
_entity_poly.entity_id
_entity_poly.type
_entity_poly.pdbx_seq_one_letter_code
_entity_poly.pdbx_strand_id
1 'polypeptide(L)' 'SKFDETKHLGPVLSYLMLNPVPLSYFSIGQEVPDDLIVADKEYLLQRFIGDLDA' A
#
# COMPACT_ATOMS: atom_id res chain seq x y z
N SER A 1 6.78 -0.20 3.10
CA SER A 1 7.62 -1.41 2.95
C SER A 1 7.15 -2.60 3.80
N LYS A 2 5.96 -2.57 4.43
CA LYS A 2 5.37 -3.73 5.14
C LYS A 2 3.84 -3.68 5.02
N PHE A 3 3.32 -3.85 3.80
CA PHE A 3 1.87 -3.75 3.54
C PHE A 3 1.07 -4.94 4.09
N ASP A 4 1.76 -6.05 4.33
CA ASP A 4 1.30 -7.24 5.03
C ASP A 4 1.07 -6.99 6.53
N GLU A 5 1.95 -6.24 7.19
CA GLU A 5 1.91 -6.04 8.65
C GLU A 5 1.12 -4.79 9.09
N THR A 6 0.89 -3.82 8.20
CA THR A 6 0.24 -2.55 8.57
C THR A 6 -1.27 -2.56 8.28
N LYS A 7 -2.05 -2.04 9.25
CA LYS A 7 -3.48 -1.68 9.08
C LYS A 7 -3.68 -0.16 8.99
N HIS A 8 -2.60 0.59 8.82
CA HIS A 8 -2.59 2.05 8.86
C HIS A 8 -2.07 2.60 7.54
N LEU A 9 -2.95 2.61 6.55
CA LEU A 9 -2.64 3.11 5.21
C LEU A 9 -2.93 4.62 5.01
N GLY A 10 -3.60 5.26 5.98
CA GLY A 10 -3.93 6.68 5.94
C GLY A 10 -2.75 7.62 5.69
N PRO A 11 -1.58 7.44 6.35
CA PRO A 11 -0.41 8.28 6.07
C PRO A 11 0.12 8.18 4.64
N VAL A 12 0.08 6.98 4.03
CA VAL A 12 0.48 6.78 2.63
C VAL A 12 -0.50 7.48 1.69
N LEU A 13 -1.80 7.33 1.94
CA LEU A 13 -2.84 8.00 1.15
C LEU A 13 -2.70 9.52 1.22
N SER A 14 -2.54 10.07 2.43
CA SER A 14 -2.34 11.51 2.67
C SER A 14 -1.10 12.03 1.93
N TYR A 15 0.01 11.30 1.99
CA TYR A 15 1.22 11.67 1.27
C TYR A 15 1.01 11.70 -0.25
N LEU A 16 0.37 10.67 -0.83
CA LEU A 16 0.09 10.58 -2.27
C LEU A 16 -0.91 11.64 -2.74
N MET A 17 -1.82 12.09 -1.88
CA MET A 17 -2.74 13.20 -2.20
C MET A 17 -2.03 14.57 -2.22
N LEU A 18 -1.02 14.74 -1.36
CA LEU A 18 -0.27 16.00 -1.25
C LEU A 18 0.91 16.08 -2.24
N ASN A 19 1.43 14.94 -2.68
CA ASN A 19 2.63 14.85 -3.51
C ASN A 19 2.31 14.03 -4.77
N PRO A 20 2.35 14.64 -5.98
CA PRO A 20 2.04 13.96 -7.23
C PRO A 20 3.23 13.12 -7.72
N VAL A 21 3.70 12.20 -6.88
CA VAL A 21 4.75 11.24 -7.21
C VAL A 21 4.14 9.86 -7.40
N PRO A 22 4.49 9.14 -8.48
CA PRO A 22 3.98 7.80 -8.71
C PRO A 22 4.60 6.83 -7.69
N LEU A 23 3.77 5.93 -7.16
CA LEU A 23 4.23 4.79 -6.39
C LEU A 23 4.57 3.64 -7.35
N SER A 24 5.74 3.03 -7.22
CA SER A 24 6.21 2.02 -8.18
C SER A 24 5.89 0.58 -7.77
N TYR A 25 6.06 0.23 -6.49
CA TYR A 25 5.91 -1.15 -5.99
C TYR A 25 5.37 -1.18 -4.56
N PHE A 26 4.66 -2.26 -4.24
CA PHE A 26 4.36 -2.67 -2.87
C PHE A 26 5.21 -3.89 -2.48
N SER A 27 5.57 -3.97 -1.21
CA SER A 27 6.10 -5.19 -0.60
C SER A 27 5.01 -5.82 0.26
N ILE A 28 4.59 -7.03 -0.11
CA ILE A 28 3.44 -7.75 0.48
C ILE A 28 3.88 -8.95 1.34
N GLY A 29 5.15 -9.02 1.69
CA GLY A 29 5.76 -10.10 2.45
C GLY A 29 7.27 -9.88 2.63
N GLN A 30 7.99 -10.94 2.99
CA GLN A 30 9.42 -10.89 3.36
C GLN A 30 10.34 -11.52 2.31
N GLU A 31 9.81 -12.28 1.36
CA GLU A 31 10.60 -12.96 0.34
C GLU A 31 10.87 -12.05 -0.86
N VAL A 32 12.15 -11.87 -1.18
CA VAL A 32 12.58 -11.04 -2.32
C VAL A 32 13.11 -11.97 -3.42
N PRO A 33 12.70 -11.81 -4.69
CA PRO A 33 11.85 -10.74 -5.22
C PRO A 33 10.34 -11.04 -5.22
N ASP A 34 9.95 -12.23 -4.75
CA ASP A 34 8.61 -12.78 -5.00
C ASP A 34 7.47 -11.96 -4.37
N ASP A 35 7.72 -11.31 -3.23
CA ASP A 35 6.72 -10.48 -2.53
C ASP A 35 6.73 -8.99 -2.96
N LEU A 36 7.40 -8.65 -4.07
CA LEU A 36 7.34 -7.32 -4.67
C LEU A 36 6.34 -7.30 -5.83
N ILE A 37 5.27 -6.51 -5.68
CA ILE A 37 4.26 -6.33 -6.72
C ILE A 37 4.28 -4.89 -7.25
N VAL A 38 3.96 -4.71 -8.54
CA VAL A 38 3.75 -3.37 -9.11
C VAL A 38 2.64 -2.67 -8.33
N ALA A 39 2.84 -1.39 -8.02
CA ALA A 39 1.86 -0.64 -7.26
C ALA A 39 0.58 -0.43 -8.09
N ASP A 40 -0.52 -0.90 -7.52
CA ASP A 40 -1.86 -0.83 -8.09
C ASP A 40 -2.81 -0.02 -7.18
N LYS A 41 -3.55 0.91 -7.79
CA LYS A 41 -4.41 1.85 -7.05
C LYS A 41 -5.66 1.14 -6.51
N GLU A 42 -6.22 0.17 -7.24
CA GLU A 42 -7.36 -0.62 -6.78
C GLU A 42 -6.98 -1.46 -5.56
N TYR A 43 -5.81 -2.12 -5.58
CA TYR A 43 -5.27 -2.85 -4.44
C TYR A 43 -5.10 -1.96 -3.19
N LEU A 44 -4.51 -0.77 -3.36
CA LEU A 44 -4.32 0.19 -2.27
C LEU A 44 -5.65 0.61 -1.63
N LEU A 45 -6.65 0.93 -2.45
CA LEU A 45 -7.96 1.39 -1.99
C LEU A 45 -8.75 0.26 -1.31
N GLN A 46 -8.73 -0.96 -1.85
CA GLN A 46 -9.36 -2.12 -1.21
C GLN A 46 -8.80 -2.37 0.18
N ARG A 47 -7.46 -2.31 0.32
CA ARG A 47 -6.80 -2.50 1.61
C ARG A 47 -7.13 -1.37 2.59
N PHE A 48 -7.24 -0.13 2.11
CA PHE A 48 -7.64 1.02 2.92
C PHE A 48 -9.09 0.96 3.41
N ILE A 49 -10.03 0.53 2.55
CA ILE A 49 -11.44 0.37 2.95
C ILE A 49 -11.59 -0.79 3.94
N GLY A 50 -10.92 -1.92 3.69
CA GLY A 50 -10.92 -3.05 4.63
C GLY A 50 -10.37 -2.70 6.02
N ASP A 51 -9.51 -1.67 6.12
CA ASP A 51 -9.06 -1.14 7.42
C ASP A 51 -10.14 -0.29 8.13
N LEU A 52 -11.15 0.25 7.43
CA LEU A 52 -12.25 1.05 8.02
C LEU A 52 -13.33 0.19 8.69
N ASP A 53 -13.50 -1.05 8.22
CA ASP A 53 -14.51 -2.00 8.72
C ASP A 53 -14.02 -2.85 9.91
N ALA A 54 -12.79 -2.63 10.41
CA ALA A 54 -12.09 -3.44 11.41
C ALA A 54 -11.96 -2.80 12.79
#